data_AF-A0A2M8E798-F1
#
_entry.id   AF-A0A2M8E798-F1
#
_cell.length_a   1.000
_cell.length_b   1.000
_cell.length_c   1.000
_cell.angle_alpha   90.00
_cell.angle_beta   90.00
_cell.angle_gamma   90.00
#
_symmetry.space_group_name_H-M   'P 1'
#
loop_
_entity.id
_entity.type
_entity.pdbx_description
1 polymer ?
#
loop_
_entity_poly.entity_id
_entity_poly.type
_entity_poly.pdbx_seq_one_letter_code
_entity_poly.pdbx_strand_id
1 'polypeptide(L)'
;MGACLLLALALVAGALTAPDAQAARIKEVAAVEGVRSNQLTGFGLVVGLDGTGDQTTQMPYTSQGMANYLQQLGITLPAASASSLQMKNVAAVLVTAQLPAFARPGQAIDVSVSSVGNSKSLRGGMLISTPLKGADGEIYAIAQGNLVVSGAGAAAGGSKVQVNHLSAGRI
;
A
#
# COMPACT_ATOMS: atom_id res chain seq x y z
N MET A 1 -25.86 57.05 41.42
CA MET A 1 -24.71 56.12 41.50
C MET A 1 -25.02 54.72 40.97
N GLY A 2 -26.22 54.15 41.18
CA GLY A 2 -26.54 52.79 40.71
C GLY A 2 -26.58 52.58 39.19
N ALA A 3 -27.02 53.57 38.41
CA ALA A 3 -27.11 53.46 36.95
C ALA A 3 -25.75 53.34 36.25
N CYS A 4 -24.72 54.06 36.72
CA CYS A 4 -23.36 53.95 36.19
C CYS A 4 -22.72 52.59 36.53
N LEU A 5 -23.03 52.01 37.69
CA LEU A 5 -22.52 50.70 38.10
C LEU A 5 -23.12 49.57 37.24
N LEU A 6 -24.42 49.67 36.92
CA LEU A 6 -25.11 48.72 36.04
C LEU A 6 -24.59 48.81 34.59
N LEU A 7 -24.29 50.00 34.10
CA LEU A 7 -23.71 50.20 32.77
C LEU A 7 -22.28 49.62 32.67
N ALA A 8 -21.48 49.79 33.73
CA ALA A 8 -20.14 49.24 33.81
C ALA A 8 -20.17 47.70 33.85
N LEU A 9 -21.11 47.12 34.60
CA LEU A 9 -21.26 45.66 34.69
C LEU A 9 -21.72 45.05 33.36
N ALA A 10 -22.61 45.74 32.63
CA ALA A 10 -23.07 45.31 31.31
C ALA A 10 -21.94 45.33 30.27
N LEU A 11 -21.05 46.34 30.32
CA LEU A 11 -19.88 46.40 29.43
C LEU A 11 -18.87 45.28 29.70
N VAL A 12 -18.63 44.95 30.97
CA VAL A 12 -17.72 43.86 31.36
C VAL A 12 -18.28 42.50 30.96
N ALA A 13 -19.60 42.30 31.12
CA ALA A 13 -20.27 41.06 30.70
C ALA A 13 -20.21 40.85 29.18
N GLY A 14 -20.31 41.92 28.37
CA GLY A 14 -20.19 41.83 26.92
C GLY A 14 -18.78 41.51 26.42
N ALA A 15 -17.74 41.85 27.19
CA ALA A 15 -16.35 41.53 26.83
C ALA A 15 -15.98 40.06 27.09
N LEU A 16 -16.69 39.39 28.01
CA LEU A 16 -16.47 37.97 28.36
C LEU A 16 -17.10 36.99 27.36
N THR A 17 -17.96 37.47 26.47
CA THR A 17 -18.63 36.65 25.44
C THR A 17 -17.98 36.76 24.06
N ALA A 18 -16.73 37.20 23.98
CA ALA A 18 -15.99 37.17 22.72
C ALA A 18 -15.90 35.71 22.22
N PRO A 19 -16.39 35.38 21.02
CA PRO A 19 -16.26 34.04 20.48
C PRO A 19 -14.78 33.71 20.32
N ASP A 20 -14.36 32.52 20.74
CA ASP A 20 -13.02 32.01 20.48
C ASP A 20 -12.72 32.12 18.99
N ALA A 21 -11.73 32.94 18.64
CA ALA A 21 -11.27 33.08 17.28
C ALA A 21 -10.60 31.76 16.87
N GLN A 22 -11.37 30.88 16.23
CA GLN A 22 -10.92 29.65 15.61
C GLN A 22 -9.99 29.99 14.45
N ALA A 23 -8.72 30.26 14.75
CA ALA A 23 -7.68 30.49 13.77
C ALA A 23 -7.30 29.13 13.16
N ALA A 24 -8.09 28.67 12.18
CA ALA A 24 -7.67 27.59 11.29
C ALA A 24 -6.37 28.03 10.61
N ARG A 25 -5.29 27.28 10.83
CA ARG A 25 -4.00 27.63 10.22
C ARG A 25 -4.17 27.48 8.71
N ILE A 26 -3.64 28.42 7.91
CA ILE A 26 -3.77 28.37 6.43
C ILE A 26 -3.30 27.03 5.84
N LYS A 27 -2.33 26.36 6.49
CA LYS A 27 -1.86 25.01 6.13
C LYS A 27 -2.92 23.89 6.26
N GLU A 28 -4.04 24.13 6.92
CA GLU A 28 -5.14 23.19 7.12
C GLU A 28 -6.27 23.40 6.09
N VAL A 29 -6.26 24.53 5.38
CA VAL A 29 -7.33 24.94 4.43
C VAL A 29 -6.82 25.03 2.98
N ALA A 30 -5.50 25.14 2.77
CA ALA A 30 -4.92 25.26 1.44
C ALA A 30 -3.71 24.32 1.24
N ALA A 31 -3.74 23.53 0.17
CA ALA A 31 -2.57 22.85 -0.36
C ALA A 31 -1.85 23.76 -1.38
N VAL A 32 -0.53 23.76 -1.38
CA VAL A 32 0.26 24.52 -2.37
C VAL A 32 0.10 23.87 -3.74
N GLU A 33 -0.36 24.65 -4.72
CA GLU A 33 -0.47 24.21 -6.11
C GLU A 33 0.91 23.74 -6.61
N GLY A 34 1.00 22.49 -7.07
CA GLY A 34 2.26 21.86 -7.52
C GLY A 34 2.90 20.86 -6.54
N VAL A 35 2.46 20.79 -5.28
CA VAL A 35 2.89 19.75 -4.33
C VAL A 35 1.99 18.53 -4.50
N ARG A 36 2.18 17.80 -5.60
CA ARG A 36 1.44 16.56 -5.88
C ARG A 36 2.26 15.35 -5.48
N SER A 37 1.65 14.43 -4.74
CA SER A 37 2.21 13.10 -4.57
C SER A 37 2.08 12.33 -5.88
N ASN A 38 3.14 11.61 -6.27
CA ASN A 38 3.10 10.74 -7.44
C ASN A 38 2.71 9.33 -7.02
N GLN A 39 1.69 8.77 -7.67
CA GLN A 39 1.35 7.37 -7.46
C GLN A 39 2.31 6.53 -8.27
N LEU A 40 3.03 5.65 -7.60
CA LEU A 40 3.87 4.65 -8.24
C LEU A 40 3.14 3.33 -8.26
N THR A 41 3.22 2.62 -9.39
CA THR A 41 2.67 1.28 -9.55
C THR A 41 3.73 0.37 -10.14
N GLY A 42 3.79 -0.88 -9.67
CA GLY A 42 4.63 -1.93 -10.22
C GLY A 42 3.90 -3.26 -10.21
N PHE A 43 4.33 -4.15 -11.10
CA PHE A 43 3.89 -5.54 -11.13
C PHE A 43 5.05 -6.42 -10.67
N GLY A 44 4.82 -7.19 -9.62
CA GLY A 44 5.85 -7.96 -8.94
C GLY A 44 5.43 -9.40 -8.68
N LEU A 45 6.38 -10.16 -8.14
CA LEU A 45 6.18 -11.53 -7.69
C LEU A 45 6.52 -11.64 -6.22
N VAL A 46 5.62 -12.26 -5.46
CA VAL A 46 5.88 -12.66 -4.07
C VAL A 46 6.20 -14.14 -4.04
N VAL A 47 7.29 -14.51 -3.39
CA VAL A 47 7.76 -15.89 -3.23
C VAL A 47 7.77 -16.31 -1.77
N GLY A 48 7.90 -17.62 -1.51
CA GLY A 48 7.98 -18.15 -0.16
C GLY A 48 6.63 -18.27 0.54
N LEU A 49 5.53 -18.31 -0.23
CA LEU A 49 4.19 -18.55 0.31
C LEU A 49 4.02 -20.04 0.64
N ASP A 50 3.33 -20.35 1.74
CA ASP A 50 3.13 -21.73 2.21
C ASP A 50 1.89 -22.37 1.57
N GLY A 51 1.96 -22.63 0.26
CA GLY A 51 0.85 -23.22 -0.49
C GLY A 51 -0.34 -22.29 -0.73
N THR A 52 -0.23 -21.00 -0.36
CA THR A 52 -1.29 -19.99 -0.48
C THR A 52 -1.17 -19.11 -1.73
N GLY A 53 -0.16 -19.30 -2.57
CA GLY A 53 0.06 -18.56 -3.82
C GLY A 53 -0.98 -18.84 -4.90
N ASP A 54 -0.72 -18.34 -6.11
CA ASP A 54 -1.68 -18.38 -7.21
C ASP A 54 -1.88 -19.80 -7.76
N GLN A 55 -3.06 -20.06 -8.28
CA GLN A 55 -3.33 -21.28 -9.04
C GLN A 55 -3.02 -21.05 -10.52
N THR A 56 -2.11 -21.86 -11.07
CA THR A 56 -1.63 -21.76 -12.46
C THR A 56 -2.76 -21.75 -13.49
N THR A 57 -3.84 -22.48 -13.25
CA THR A 57 -5.00 -22.55 -14.16
C THR A 57 -5.80 -21.25 -14.23
N GLN A 58 -5.78 -20.43 -13.18
CA GLN A 58 -6.58 -19.19 -13.09
C GLN A 58 -5.74 -17.95 -13.36
N MET A 59 -4.42 -18.00 -13.13
CA MET A 59 -3.49 -16.89 -13.38
C MET A 59 -2.26 -17.32 -14.19
N PRO A 60 -2.40 -17.39 -15.53
CA PRO A 60 -1.27 -17.69 -16.43
C PRO A 60 -0.21 -16.57 -16.43
N TYR A 61 -0.55 -15.34 -16.03
CA TYR A 61 0.39 -14.23 -15.95
C TYR A 61 1.45 -14.44 -14.85
N THR A 62 1.13 -15.18 -13.79
CA THR A 62 2.08 -15.47 -12.71
C THR A 62 3.19 -16.41 -13.19
N SER A 63 2.84 -17.46 -13.95
CA SER A 63 3.83 -18.39 -14.53
C SER A 63 4.67 -17.73 -15.61
N GLN A 64 4.09 -16.85 -16.43
CA GLN A 64 4.82 -16.03 -17.39
C GLN A 64 5.79 -15.06 -16.70
N GLY A 65 5.34 -14.36 -15.65
CA GLY A 65 6.18 -13.46 -14.87
C GLY A 65 7.39 -14.18 -14.27
N MET A 66 7.18 -15.37 -13.70
CA MET A 66 8.26 -16.20 -13.17
C MET A 66 9.20 -16.68 -14.28
N ALA A 67 8.67 -17.11 -15.43
CA ALA A 67 9.50 -17.49 -16.57
C ALA A 67 10.37 -16.33 -17.05
N ASN A 68 9.81 -15.11 -17.15
CA ASN A 68 10.56 -13.91 -17.54
C ASN A 68 11.63 -13.55 -16.50
N TYR A 69 11.32 -13.67 -15.21
CA TYR A 69 12.30 -13.45 -14.14
C TYR A 69 13.46 -14.46 -14.22
N LEU A 70 13.15 -15.74 -14.42
CA LEU A 70 14.15 -16.78 -14.59
C LEU A 70 14.99 -16.57 -15.87
N GLN A 71 14.37 -16.11 -16.96
CA GLN A 71 15.07 -15.76 -18.20
C GLN A 71 16.05 -14.59 -17.98
N GLN A 72 15.70 -13.58 -17.18
CA GLN A 72 16.62 -12.49 -16.81
C GLN A 72 17.84 -13.00 -16.05
N LEU A 73 17.71 -14.13 -15.34
CA LEU A 73 18.80 -14.82 -14.66
C LEU A 73 19.56 -15.82 -15.56
N GLY A 74 19.25 -15.87 -16.86
CA GLY A 74 19.84 -16.79 -17.82
C GLY A 74 19.27 -18.21 -17.79
N ILE A 75 18.17 -18.43 -17.06
CA ILE A 75 17.50 -19.73 -16.96
C ILE A 75 16.30 -19.75 -17.91
N THR A 76 16.40 -20.50 -19.00
CA THR A 76 15.30 -20.67 -19.96
C THR A 76 14.43 -21.86 -19.56
N LEU A 77 13.17 -21.61 -19.23
CA LEU A 77 12.18 -22.68 -19.04
C LEU A 77 11.58 -23.07 -20.40
N PRO A 78 11.59 -24.37 -20.76
CA PRO A 78 10.82 -24.87 -21.89
C PRO A 78 9.32 -24.58 -21.68
N ALA A 79 8.61 -24.18 -22.73
CA ALA A 79 7.19 -23.81 -22.66
C ALA A 79 6.29 -24.92 -22.05
N ALA A 80 6.67 -26.18 -22.23
CA ALA A 80 5.98 -27.33 -21.63
C ALA A 80 6.12 -27.39 -20.09
N SER A 81 7.22 -26.87 -19.54
CA SER A 81 7.48 -26.83 -18.09
C SER A 81 6.94 -25.56 -17.42
N ALA A 82 6.70 -24.50 -18.18
CA ALA A 82 6.10 -23.27 -17.67
C ALA A 82 4.62 -23.45 -17.28
N SER A 83 3.88 -24.30 -18.00
CA SER A 83 2.49 -24.64 -17.70
C SER A 83 2.33 -25.68 -16.57
N SER A 84 3.39 -26.46 -16.28
CA SER A 84 3.40 -27.44 -15.19
C SER A 84 3.95 -26.90 -13.87
N LEU A 85 4.48 -25.67 -13.86
CA LEU A 85 4.86 -24.97 -12.64
C LEU A 85 3.62 -24.74 -11.77
N GLN A 86 3.57 -25.44 -10.64
CA GLN A 86 2.54 -25.22 -9.62
C GLN A 86 2.89 -23.95 -8.83
N MET A 87 2.18 -22.86 -9.09
CA MET A 87 2.44 -21.55 -8.47
C MET A 87 1.93 -21.44 -7.03
N LYS A 88 1.74 -22.56 -6.32
CA LYS A 88 1.19 -22.55 -4.94
C LYS A 88 2.08 -21.81 -3.94
N ASN A 89 3.35 -21.57 -4.25
CA ASN A 89 4.28 -20.84 -3.38
C ASN A 89 4.63 -19.44 -3.89
N VAL A 90 3.99 -19.00 -4.98
CA VAL A 90 4.29 -17.75 -5.67
C VAL A 90 2.99 -17.03 -6.04
N ALA A 91 2.93 -15.72 -5.82
CA ALA A 91 1.78 -14.91 -6.21
C ALA A 91 2.20 -13.72 -7.09
N ALA A 92 1.40 -13.43 -8.11
CA ALA A 92 1.49 -12.18 -8.85
C ALA A 92 0.82 -11.06 -8.04
N VAL A 93 1.56 -9.98 -7.84
CA VAL A 93 1.12 -8.88 -7.00
C VAL A 93 1.23 -7.54 -7.72
N LEU A 94 0.33 -6.64 -7.35
CA LEU A 94 0.36 -5.25 -7.72
C LEU A 94 0.91 -4.50 -6.52
N VAL A 95 1.94 -3.72 -6.80
CA VAL A 95 2.69 -2.97 -5.81
C VAL A 95 2.38 -1.51 -6.05
N THR A 96 1.86 -0.82 -5.04
CA THR A 96 1.55 0.60 -5.10
C THR A 96 2.27 1.34 -4.01
N ALA A 97 2.80 2.51 -4.35
CA ALA A 97 3.45 3.40 -3.39
C ALA A 97 3.07 4.84 -3.69
N GLN A 98 3.11 5.67 -2.67
CA GLN A 98 2.89 7.10 -2.82
C GLN A 98 4.22 7.81 -2.63
N LEU A 99 4.77 8.37 -3.71
CA LEU A 99 5.99 9.17 -3.66
C LEU A 99 5.64 10.60 -3.21
N PRO A 100 6.10 11.06 -2.04
CA PRO A 100 5.86 12.44 -1.63
C PRO A 100 6.58 13.41 -2.56
N ALA A 101 6.02 14.61 -2.70
CA ALA A 101 6.70 15.67 -3.42
C ALA A 101 8.08 15.94 -2.80
N PHE A 102 9.10 16.15 -3.64
CA PHE A 102 10.48 16.39 -3.21
C PHE A 102 11.15 15.22 -2.47
N ALA A 103 10.71 13.99 -2.70
CA ALA A 103 11.40 12.79 -2.22
C ALA A 103 12.87 12.80 -2.70
N ARG A 104 13.78 12.41 -1.79
CA ARG A 104 15.23 12.36 -2.10
C ARG A 104 15.64 10.94 -2.52
N PRO A 105 16.65 10.79 -3.38
CA PRO A 105 17.24 9.48 -3.64
C PRO A 105 17.68 8.81 -2.34
N GLY A 106 17.28 7.53 -2.17
CA GLY A 106 17.57 6.75 -0.97
C GLY A 106 16.58 6.93 0.19
N GLN A 107 15.57 7.81 0.05
CA GLN A 107 14.49 7.91 1.03
C GLN A 107 13.62 6.65 0.98
N ALA A 108 13.38 6.04 2.15
CA ALA A 108 12.42 4.95 2.27
C ALA A 108 10.98 5.48 2.08
N ILE A 109 10.18 4.71 1.35
CA ILE A 109 8.76 4.98 1.13
C ILE A 109 7.95 3.74 1.51
N ASP A 110 6.80 3.95 2.11
CA ASP A 110 5.88 2.86 2.43
C ASP A 110 5.25 2.31 1.15
N VAL A 111 5.21 0.98 1.06
CA VAL A 111 4.66 0.29 -0.10
C VAL A 111 3.52 -0.62 0.32
N SER A 112 2.43 -0.59 -0.45
CA SER A 112 1.33 -1.53 -0.34
C SER A 112 1.45 -2.58 -1.42
N VAL A 113 1.31 -3.84 -1.05
CA VAL A 113 1.38 -4.98 -1.95
C VAL A 113 0.07 -5.74 -1.87
N SER A 114 -0.57 -5.97 -3.01
CA SER A 114 -1.85 -6.67 -3.09
C SER A 114 -1.78 -7.76 -4.13
N SER A 115 -2.33 -8.94 -3.81
CA SER A 115 -2.49 -10.01 -4.79
C SER A 115 -3.39 -9.56 -5.94
N VAL A 116 -2.92 -9.73 -7.17
CA VAL A 116 -3.73 -9.54 -8.39
C VAL A 116 -4.52 -10.79 -8.71
N GLY A 117 -3.94 -11.94 -8.38
CA GLY A 117 -4.50 -13.25 -8.64
C GLY A 117 -5.40 -13.76 -7.53
N ASN A 118 -5.41 -15.09 -7.41
CA ASN A 118 -6.25 -15.83 -6.48
C ASN A 118 -5.48 -16.39 -5.27
N SER A 119 -4.32 -15.82 -4.97
CA SER A 119 -3.58 -16.10 -3.74
C SER A 119 -4.47 -15.95 -2.50
N LYS A 120 -4.50 -17.00 -1.68
CA LYS A 120 -5.27 -17.06 -0.42
C LYS A 120 -4.63 -16.22 0.67
N SER A 121 -3.31 -16.04 0.64
CA SER A 121 -2.58 -15.23 1.60
C SER A 121 -1.19 -14.88 1.07
N LEU A 122 -0.78 -13.64 1.34
CA LEU A 122 0.60 -13.16 1.14
C LEU A 122 1.46 -13.25 2.41
N ARG A 123 0.92 -13.81 3.50
CA ARG A 123 1.61 -13.87 4.79
C ARG A 123 2.87 -14.72 4.68
N GLY A 124 3.98 -14.21 5.22
CA GLY A 124 5.28 -14.89 5.20
C GLY A 124 6.00 -14.82 3.85
N GLY A 125 5.37 -14.21 2.84
CA GLY A 125 5.97 -14.02 1.54
C GLY A 125 7.05 -12.93 1.53
N MET A 126 7.89 -12.98 0.50
CA MET A 126 8.90 -11.98 0.17
C MET A 126 8.64 -11.44 -1.24
N LEU A 127 8.55 -10.11 -1.36
CA LEU A 127 8.48 -9.43 -2.64
C LEU A 127 9.87 -9.42 -3.29
N ILE A 128 9.97 -9.97 -4.49
CA ILE A 128 11.17 -9.84 -5.32
C ILE A 128 11.31 -8.38 -5.77
N SER A 129 12.54 -7.90 -5.92
CA SER A 129 12.86 -6.58 -6.45
C SER A 129 11.96 -6.18 -7.63
N THR A 130 11.05 -5.25 -7.34
CA THR A 130 9.99 -4.80 -8.26
C THR A 130 10.17 -3.31 -8.52
N PRO A 131 10.44 -2.89 -9.78
CA PRO A 131 10.50 -1.48 -10.12
C PRO A 131 9.10 -0.87 -10.08
N LEU A 132 8.98 0.31 -9.45
CA LEU A 132 7.75 1.08 -9.36
C LEU A 132 7.83 2.27 -10.30
N LYS A 133 6.82 2.36 -11.18
CA LYS A 133 6.74 3.35 -12.24
C LYS A 133 5.73 4.44 -11.94
N GLY A 134 6.03 5.66 -12.34
CA GLY A 134 5.10 6.77 -12.34
C GLY A 134 4.09 6.68 -13.49
N ALA A 135 3.16 7.65 -13.56
CA ALA A 135 2.18 7.75 -14.63
C ALA A 135 2.80 8.06 -16.01
N ASP A 136 4.02 8.57 -16.01
CA ASP A 136 4.90 8.81 -17.15
C ASP A 136 5.65 7.55 -17.64
N GLY A 137 5.60 6.45 -16.88
CA GLY A 137 6.25 5.18 -17.22
C GLY A 137 7.70 5.04 -16.76
N GLU A 138 8.28 6.09 -16.18
CA GLU A 138 9.64 6.10 -15.64
C GLU A 138 9.70 5.43 -14.27
N ILE A 139 10.84 4.81 -13.95
CA ILE A 139 11.05 4.10 -12.68
C ILE A 139 11.55 5.10 -11.64
N TYR A 140 10.77 5.29 -10.58
CA TYR A 140 11.11 6.22 -9.49
C TYR A 140 11.56 5.52 -8.21
N ALA A 141 11.15 4.27 -8.01
CA ALA A 141 11.50 3.51 -6.82
C ALA A 141 11.63 2.02 -7.14
N ILE A 142 12.29 1.29 -6.24
CA ILE A 142 12.37 -0.17 -6.27
C ILE A 142 11.83 -0.66 -4.93
N ALA A 143 10.84 -1.55 -4.98
CA ALA A 143 10.27 -2.19 -3.80
C ALA A 143 10.77 -3.63 -3.70
N GLN A 144 11.23 -4.03 -2.51
CA GLN A 144 11.64 -5.40 -2.19
C GLN A 144 11.55 -5.61 -0.69
N GLY A 145 11.35 -6.86 -0.27
CA GLY A 145 11.41 -7.22 1.15
C GLY A 145 10.32 -8.17 1.60
N ASN A 146 10.37 -8.51 2.89
CA ASN A 146 9.39 -9.37 3.54
C ASN A 146 8.07 -8.62 3.73
N LEU A 147 6.96 -9.27 3.39
CA LEU A 147 5.65 -8.66 3.56
C LEU A 147 5.15 -8.83 4.98
N VAL A 148 4.60 -7.75 5.52
CA VAL A 148 3.81 -7.77 6.75
C VAL A 148 2.34 -7.68 6.38
N VAL A 149 1.56 -8.70 6.76
CA VAL A 149 0.11 -8.78 6.50
C VAL A 149 -0.64 -8.50 7.80
N SER A 150 -1.49 -7.48 7.82
CA SER A 150 -2.26 -7.04 9.01
C SER A 150 -3.53 -7.88 9.25
N GLY A 151 -3.72 -8.97 8.52
CA GLY A 151 -4.86 -9.88 8.63
C GLY A 151 -4.53 -11.16 9.40
N ALA A 152 -5.50 -11.66 10.14
CA ALA A 152 -5.43 -12.94 10.85
C ALA A 152 -6.59 -13.82 10.39
N GLY A 153 -6.31 -15.05 9.99
CA GLY A 153 -7.34 -16.02 9.67
C GLY A 153 -6.96 -17.40 10.15
N ALA A 154 -7.93 -18.12 10.68
CA ALA A 154 -7.80 -19.51 11.10
C ALA A 154 -9.01 -20.29 10.59
N ALA A 155 -8.76 -21.50 10.10
CA ALA A 155 -9.80 -22.43 9.71
C ALA A 155 -9.60 -23.74 10.46
N ALA A 156 -10.63 -24.18 11.19
CA ALA A 156 -10.62 -25.45 11.92
C ALA A 156 -12.04 -26.05 11.93
N GLY A 157 -12.16 -27.35 11.64
CA GLY A 157 -13.41 -28.09 11.79
C GLY A 157 -14.62 -27.55 11.01
N GLY A 158 -14.40 -26.97 9.82
CA GLY A 158 -15.46 -26.37 9.00
C GLY A 158 -15.83 -24.92 9.36
N SER A 159 -15.22 -24.35 10.40
CA SER A 159 -15.41 -22.95 10.78
C SER A 159 -14.20 -22.11 10.35
N LYS A 160 -14.47 -20.96 9.71
CA LYS A 160 -13.44 -20.02 9.22
C LYS A 160 -13.63 -18.68 9.91
N VAL A 161 -12.63 -18.25 10.67
CA VAL A 161 -12.55 -16.89 11.21
C VAL A 161 -11.53 -16.12 10.37
N GLN A 162 -11.93 -14.98 9.82
CA GLN A 162 -11.03 -14.10 9.08
C GLN A 162 -11.23 -12.66 9.54
N VAL A 163 -10.15 -12.06 10.02
CA VAL A 163 -10.04 -10.64 10.37
C VAL A 163 -9.15 -9.98 9.31
N ASN A 164 -9.70 -8.98 8.62
CA ASN A 164 -9.09 -8.29 7.47
C ASN A 164 -8.80 -9.20 6.26
N HIS A 165 -8.10 -8.63 5.27
CA HIS A 165 -7.69 -9.31 4.04
C HIS A 165 -6.28 -9.89 4.21
N LEU A 166 -6.13 -11.19 3.97
CA LEU A 166 -4.83 -11.89 4.01
C LEU A 166 -4.02 -11.73 2.71
N SER A 167 -4.66 -11.17 1.67
CA SER A 167 -4.15 -11.00 0.30
C SER A 167 -3.47 -9.64 0.07
N ALA A 168 -3.34 -8.81 1.12
CA ALA A 168 -2.67 -7.53 1.07
C ALA A 168 -1.66 -7.42 2.22
N GLY A 169 -0.51 -6.82 1.94
CA GLY A 169 0.57 -6.60 2.89
C GLY A 169 1.29 -5.28 2.63
N ARG A 170 2.23 -4.94 3.52
CA ARG A 170 3.05 -3.74 3.43
C ARG A 170 4.52 -4.07 3.62
N ILE A 171 5.37 -3.20 3.10
CA ILE A 171 6.83 -3.18 3.25
C ILE A 171 7.23 -1.77 3.64
#